data_AF-A0A847HYT9-F1
#
_entry.id   AF-A0A847HYT9-F1
#
_cell.length_a   1.000
_cell.length_b   1.000
_cell.length_c   1.000
_cell.angle_alpha   90.00
_cell.angle_beta   90.00
_cell.angle_gamma   90.00
#
_symmetry.space_group_name_H-M   'P 1'
#
loop_
_entity.id
_entity.type
_entity.pdbx_description
1 polymer ?
#
loop_
_entity_poly.entity_id
_entity_poly.type
_entity_poly.pdbx_seq_one_letter_code
_entity_poly.pdbx_strand_id
1 'polypeptide(L)'
;MAELFQHGFSLIPPGTGLAMIIAAGAGLILSVLEKGLPRRAARFVPSAASIGLAFMIPAGYSIALFVGGLAALMLSIATPSWTKRFLVAICAGIVAGETLHKTGQALISAFAGN
;
A
#
# COMPACT_ATOMS: atom_id res chain seq x y z
N MET A 1 -13.07 7.25 -12.82
CA MET A 1 -12.09 6.93 -13.89
C MET A 1 -12.71 7.18 -15.27
N ALA A 2 -13.86 6.58 -15.60
CA ALA A 2 -14.52 6.80 -16.90
C ALA A 2 -14.74 8.29 -17.23
N GLU A 3 -15.21 9.09 -16.28
CA GLU A 3 -15.37 10.54 -16.51
C GLU A 3 -14.04 11.29 -16.72
N LEU A 4 -12.96 10.88 -16.05
CA LEU A 4 -11.62 11.48 -16.22
C LEU A 4 -11.03 11.17 -17.60
N PHE A 5 -11.30 9.97 -18.15
CA PHE A 5 -10.91 9.59 -19.51
C PHE A 5 -11.80 10.25 -20.58
N GLN A 6 -13.08 10.50 -20.27
CA GLN A 6 -14.03 11.11 -21.20
C GLN A 6 -13.94 12.64 -21.25
N HIS A 7 -13.69 13.32 -20.13
CA HIS A 7 -13.63 14.80 -20.04
C HIS A 7 -12.19 15.34 -19.93
N GLY A 8 -11.18 14.45 -19.94
CA GLY A 8 -9.76 14.80 -19.93
C GLY A 8 -9.23 15.32 -18.59
N PHE A 9 -7.92 15.60 -18.54
CA PHE A 9 -7.19 16.13 -17.38
C PHE A 9 -7.76 17.47 -16.84
N SER A 10 -8.71 18.08 -17.54
CA SER A 10 -9.48 19.26 -17.17
C SER A 10 -10.34 19.09 -15.91
N LEU A 11 -10.70 17.87 -15.52
CA LEU A 11 -11.43 17.58 -14.27
C LEU A 11 -10.54 17.49 -13.03
N ILE A 12 -9.23 17.55 -13.20
CA ILE A 12 -8.30 17.49 -12.07
C ILE A 12 -8.41 18.81 -11.30
N PRO A 13 -8.67 18.78 -9.98
CA PRO A 13 -8.74 19.98 -9.17
C PRO A 13 -7.51 20.88 -9.38
N PRO A 14 -7.69 22.20 -9.54
CA PRO A 14 -6.56 23.11 -9.66
C PRO A 14 -5.66 22.95 -8.43
N GLY A 15 -4.38 22.64 -8.66
CA GLY A 15 -3.39 22.39 -7.61
C GLY A 15 -2.96 20.93 -7.43
N THR A 16 -3.62 19.94 -8.06
CA THR A 16 -3.17 18.53 -7.96
C THR A 16 -1.76 18.32 -8.49
N GLY A 17 -1.38 18.97 -9.60
CA GLY A 17 -0.02 18.87 -10.14
C GLY A 17 1.05 19.38 -9.17
N LEU A 18 0.79 20.50 -8.49
CA LEU A 18 1.67 21.04 -7.45
C LEU A 18 1.73 20.11 -6.24
N ALA A 19 0.58 19.59 -5.78
CA ALA A 19 0.52 18.63 -4.69
C ALA A 19 1.31 17.34 -5.00
N MET A 20 1.24 16.84 -6.25
CA MET A 20 2.02 15.69 -6.70
C MET A 20 3.53 15.96 -6.66
N ILE A 21 3.97 17.14 -7.13
CA ILE A 21 5.39 17.52 -7.11
C ILE A 21 5.89 17.64 -5.66
N ILE A 22 5.11 18.27 -4.78
CA ILE A 22 5.47 18.42 -3.37
C ILE A 22 5.52 17.05 -2.68
N ALA A 23 4.53 16.18 -2.90
CA ALA A 23 4.51 14.84 -2.33
C ALA A 23 5.66 13.96 -2.86
N ALA A 24 5.96 14.04 -4.16
CA ALA A 24 7.09 13.33 -4.77
C ALA A 24 8.43 13.84 -4.22
N GLY A 25 8.59 15.16 -4.10
CA GLY A 25 9.78 15.78 -3.53
C GLY A 25 9.99 15.39 -2.05
N ALA A 26 8.94 15.51 -1.23
CA ALA A 26 8.98 15.11 0.17
C ALA A 26 9.28 13.62 0.35
N GLY A 27 8.63 12.75 -0.44
CA GLY A 27 8.89 11.30 -0.42
C GLY A 27 10.31 10.96 -0.85
N LEU A 28 10.84 11.64 -1.86
CA LEU A 28 12.23 11.46 -2.32
C LEU A 28 13.23 11.89 -1.24
N ILE A 29 13.05 13.07 -0.66
CA ILE A 29 13.91 13.58 0.43
C ILE A 29 13.94 12.59 1.59
N LEU A 30 12.77 12.12 2.02
CA LEU A 30 12.65 11.20 3.14
C LEU A 30 13.27 9.83 2.83
N SER A 31 13.10 9.33 1.59
CA SER A 31 13.71 8.06 1.13
C SER A 31 15.23 8.13 1.03
N VAL A 32 15.77 9.27 0.58
CA VAL A 32 17.23 9.51 0.52
C VAL A 32 17.79 9.63 1.92
N LEU A 33 17.09 10.32 2.83
CA LEU A 33 17.48 10.45 4.22
C LEU A 33 17.49 9.09 4.95
N GLU A 34 16.48 8.24 4.72
CA GLU A 34 16.41 6.88 5.28
C GLU A 34 17.60 6.02 4.83
N LYS A 35 18.05 6.15 3.57
CA LYS A 35 19.19 5.39 3.03
C LYS A 35 20.56 5.98 3.39
N GLY A 36 20.64 7.29 3.58
CA GLY A 36 21.90 8.01 3.86
C GLY A 36 22.28 8.11 5.33
N LEU A 37 21.32 7.92 6.26
CA LEU A 37 21.59 8.01 7.71
C LEU A 37 22.24 6.76 8.29
N PRO A 38 23.14 6.89 9.28
CA PRO A 38 23.68 5.76 10.03
C PRO A 38 22.55 4.98 10.73
N ARG A 39 22.67 3.64 10.77
CA ARG A 39 21.69 2.65 11.30
C ARG A 39 20.98 3.02 12.60
N ARG A 40 21.61 3.82 13.48
CA ARG A 40 21.02 4.30 14.74
C ARG A 40 19.98 5.41 14.54
N ALA A 41 20.20 6.32 13.59
CA ALA A 41 19.28 7.41 13.28
C ALA A 41 18.18 6.97 12.32
N ALA A 42 18.49 6.06 11.38
CA ALA A 42 17.51 5.48 10.45
C ALA A 42 16.33 4.77 11.16
N ARG A 43 16.53 4.27 12.39
CA ARG A 43 15.46 3.64 13.18
C ARG A 43 14.38 4.63 13.66
N PHE A 44 14.72 5.91 13.75
CA PHE A 44 13.82 6.98 14.17
C PHE A 44 13.19 7.72 12.98
N VAL A 45 13.68 7.48 11.75
CA VAL A 45 13.11 8.08 10.55
C VAL A 45 11.89 7.23 10.16
N PRO A 46 10.67 7.79 10.18
CA PRO A 46 9.51 7.07 9.68
C PRO A 46 9.67 6.84 8.18
N SER A 47 9.39 5.62 7.72
CA SER A 47 9.54 5.27 6.31
C SER A 47 8.55 6.09 5.46
N ALA A 48 9.04 6.64 4.35
CA ALA A 48 8.21 7.38 3.41
C ALA A 48 7.03 6.53 2.89
N ALA A 49 7.26 5.22 2.73
CA ALA A 49 6.25 4.28 2.29
C ALA A 49 5.14 4.09 3.33
N SER A 50 5.47 3.96 4.63
CA SER A 50 4.45 3.78 5.67
C SER A 50 3.62 5.04 5.89
N ILE A 51 4.23 6.22 5.79
CA ILE A 51 3.49 7.49 5.84
C ILE A 51 2.54 7.59 4.64
N GLY A 52 3.00 7.32 3.42
CA GLY A 52 2.16 7.34 2.23
C GLY A 52 0.98 6.36 2.33
N LEU A 53 1.22 5.14 2.82
CA LEU A 53 0.16 4.16 3.06
C LEU A 53 -0.84 4.63 4.12
N ALA A 54 -0.38 5.28 5.20
CA ALA A 54 -1.26 5.80 6.25
C ALA A 54 -2.23 6.88 5.73
N PHE A 55 -1.83 7.67 4.72
CA PHE A 55 -2.70 8.66 4.08
C PHE A 55 -3.67 8.05 3.06
N MET A 56 -3.30 6.93 2.42
CA MET A 56 -4.13 6.29 1.40
C MET A 56 -5.20 5.38 2.01
N ILE A 57 -4.86 4.68 3.09
CA ILE A 57 -5.65 3.57 3.60
C ILE A 57 -6.72 4.06 4.59
N PRO A 58 -8.00 3.67 4.42
CA PRO A 58 -9.05 3.98 5.39
C PRO A 58 -8.76 3.38 6.77
N ALA A 59 -9.21 4.05 7.84
CA ALA A 59 -8.90 3.69 9.23
C ALA A 59 -9.16 2.21 9.59
N GLY A 60 -10.21 1.60 9.05
CA GLY A 60 -10.52 0.18 9.30
C GLY A 60 -9.45 -0.78 8.78
N TYR A 61 -8.87 -0.49 7.61
CA TYR A 61 -7.80 -1.30 7.04
C TYR A 61 -6.47 -1.12 7.77
N SER A 62 -6.24 0.04 8.39
CA SER A 62 -5.06 0.26 9.25
C SER A 62 -5.04 -0.69 10.46
N ILE A 63 -6.20 -0.99 11.05
CA ILE A 63 -6.30 -1.98 12.13
C ILE A 63 -5.98 -3.38 11.61
N ALA A 64 -6.51 -3.76 10.45
CA ALA A 64 -6.22 -5.05 9.83
C ALA A 64 -4.72 -5.22 9.51
N LEU A 65 -4.07 -4.16 9.00
CA LEU A 65 -2.62 -4.15 8.76
C LEU A 65 -1.83 -4.24 10.06
N PHE A 66 -2.29 -3.58 11.13
CA PHE A 66 -1.66 -3.67 12.45
C PHE A 66 -1.73 -5.10 13.00
N VAL A 67 -2.91 -5.73 12.95
CA VAL A 67 -3.11 -7.11 13.41
C VAL A 67 -2.29 -8.10 12.56
N GLY A 68 -2.30 -7.95 11.23
CA GLY A 68 -1.51 -8.78 10.32
C GLY A 68 0.00 -8.60 10.53
N GLY A 69 0.45 -7.38 10.75
CA GLY A 69 1.85 -7.06 11.08
C GLY A 69 2.27 -7.63 12.44
N LEU A 70 1.39 -7.57 13.44
CA LEU A 70 1.62 -8.17 14.76
C LEU A 70 1.72 -9.69 14.66
N ALA A 71 0.81 -10.34 13.91
CA ALA A 71 0.88 -11.77 13.66
C ALA A 71 2.19 -12.14 12.93
N ALA A 72 2.58 -11.38 11.91
CA ALA A 72 3.84 -11.58 11.20
C ALA A 72 5.06 -11.42 12.12
N LEU A 73 5.03 -10.44 13.03
CA LEU A 73 6.08 -10.25 14.03
C LEU A 73 6.16 -11.44 14.99
N MET A 74 5.03 -11.90 15.53
CA MET A 74 4.99 -13.07 16.43
C MET A 74 5.51 -14.33 15.73
N LEU A 75 5.10 -14.57 14.49
CA LEU A 75 5.63 -15.68 13.68
C LEU A 75 7.12 -15.53 13.41
N SER A 76 7.60 -14.30 13.17
CA SER A 76 9.04 -14.06 12.92
C SER A 76 9.90 -14.34 14.15
N ILE A 77 9.35 -14.22 15.35
CA ILE A 77 10.03 -14.55 16.62
C ILE A 77 10.00 -16.06 16.86
N ALA A 78 8.87 -16.72 16.63
CA ALA A 78 8.72 -18.16 16.88
C ALA A 78 9.44 -19.04 15.83
N THR A 79 9.37 -18.67 14.54
CA THR A 79 9.88 -19.49 13.43
C THR A 79 10.57 -18.66 12.33
N PRO A 80 11.70 -17.98 12.63
CA PRO A 80 12.32 -16.99 11.74
C PRO A 80 12.73 -17.52 10.35
N SER A 81 13.17 -18.79 10.25
CA SER A 81 13.60 -19.38 8.97
C SER A 81 12.42 -19.66 8.04
N TRP A 82 11.28 -20.11 8.60
CA TRP A 82 10.08 -20.42 7.85
C TRP A 82 9.35 -19.14 7.42
N THR A 83 9.23 -18.18 8.34
CA THR A 83 8.55 -16.90 8.11
C THR A 83 9.17 -16.12 6.95
N LYS A 84 10.50 -16.01 6.87
CA LYS A 84 11.17 -15.29 5.77
C LYS A 84 10.86 -15.87 4.38
N ARG A 85 10.59 -17.17 4.29
CA ARG A 85 10.39 -17.88 3.02
C ARG A 85 8.93 -17.98 2.63
N PHE A 86 8.04 -18.23 3.59
CA PHE A 86 6.63 -18.54 3.30
C PHE A 86 5.66 -17.41 3.59
N LEU A 87 5.98 -16.49 4.51
CA LEU A 87 5.03 -15.44 4.90
C LEU A 87 4.67 -14.54 3.71
N VAL A 88 5.66 -14.11 2.92
CA VAL A 88 5.42 -13.28 1.73
C VAL A 88 4.58 -14.04 0.70
N ALA A 89 4.88 -15.32 0.46
CA ALA A 89 4.15 -16.14 -0.49
C ALA A 89 2.68 -16.35 -0.08
N ILE A 90 2.44 -16.63 1.20
CA ILE A 90 1.08 -16.81 1.75
C ILE A 90 0.31 -15.50 1.65
N CYS A 91 0.88 -14.38 2.10
CA CYS A 91 0.22 -13.08 2.03
C CYS A 91 -0.08 -12.66 0.58
N ALA A 92 0.88 -12.84 -0.34
CA ALA A 92 0.68 -12.55 -1.75
C ALA A 92 -0.44 -13.42 -2.36
N GLY A 93 -0.48 -14.70 -2.03
CA GLY A 93 -1.54 -15.61 -2.47
C GLY A 93 -2.92 -15.20 -1.98
N ILE A 94 -3.04 -14.79 -0.71
CA ILE A 94 -4.31 -14.32 -0.14
C ILE A 94 -4.80 -13.04 -0.85
N VAL A 95 -3.91 -12.07 -1.03
CA VAL A 95 -4.25 -10.80 -1.70
C VAL A 95 -4.64 -11.03 -3.17
N ALA A 96 -3.89 -11.86 -3.88
CA ALA A 96 -4.20 -12.23 -5.26
C ALA A 96 -5.53 -12.99 -5.36
N GLY A 97 -5.80 -13.92 -4.43
CA GLY A 97 -7.04 -14.68 -4.38
C GLY A 97 -8.27 -13.81 -4.16
N GLU A 98 -8.17 -12.84 -3.24
CA GLU A 98 -9.23 -11.86 -2.99
C GLU A 98 -9.53 -11.01 -4.23
N THR A 99 -8.48 -10.57 -4.92
CA THR A 99 -8.60 -9.79 -6.17
C THR A 99 -9.25 -10.62 -7.27
N LEU A 100 -8.85 -11.88 -7.43
CA LEU A 100 -9.42 -12.79 -8.43
C LEU A 100 -10.89 -13.10 -8.15
N HIS A 101 -11.25 -13.33 -6.87
CA HIS A 101 -12.62 -13.57 -6.46
C HIS A 101 -13.53 -12.38 -6.80
N LYS A 102 -13.13 -11.17 -6.40
CA LYS A 102 -13.88 -9.94 -6.71
C LYS A 102 -14.03 -9.70 -8.20
N THR A 103 -12.95 -9.90 -8.96
CA THR A 103 -12.97 -9.74 -10.42
C THR A 103 -13.89 -10.77 -11.06
N GLY A 104 -13.86 -12.01 -10.59
CA GLY A 104 -14.76 -13.07 -11.05
C GLY A 104 -16.23 -12.76 -10.76
N GLN A 105 -16.54 -12.28 -9.55
CA GLN A 105 -17.89 -11.84 -9.21
C GLN A 105 -18.37 -10.70 -10.11
N ALA A 106 -17.53 -9.69 -10.35
CA ALA A 106 -17.85 -8.58 -11.24
C ALA A 106 -18.08 -9.03 -12.68
N LEU A 107 -17.33 -10.03 -13.14
CA LEU A 107 -17.50 -10.62 -14.47
C LEU A 107 -18.84 -11.37 -14.58
N ILE A 108 -19.17 -12.18 -13.57
CA ILE A 108 -20.43 -12.92 -13.52
C ILE A 108 -21.63 -11.96 -13.47
N SER A 109 -21.57 -10.89 -12.66
CA SER A 109 -22.64 -9.89 -12.61
C SER A 109 -22.80 -9.18 -13.94
N ALA A 110 -21.70 -8.83 -14.63
CA ALA A 110 -21.75 -8.17 -15.93
C ALA A 110 -22.42 -9.03 -17.02
N PHE A 111 -22.23 -10.35 -17.00
CA PHE A 111 -22.90 -11.26 -17.93
C PHE A 111 -24.34 -11.64 -17.51
N ALA A 112 -24.65 -11.54 -16.21
CA ALA A 112 -25.99 -11.81 -15.69
C ALA A 112 -27.00 -10.67 -15.96
N GLY A 113 -26.57 -9.53 -16.51
CA GLY A 113 -27.46 -8.46 -16.98
C GLY A 113 -28.11 -7.62 -15.87
N ASN A 114 -27.46 -7.51 -14.71
CA ASN A 114 -27.79 -6.57 -13.63
C ASN A 114 -26.56 -5.74 -13.25
#